data_AF-A0A847VV05-F1
#
_entry.id   AF-A0A847VV05-F1
#
_cell.length_a   1.000
_cell.length_b   1.000
_cell.length_c   1.000
_cell.angle_alpha   90.00
_cell.angle_beta   90.00
_cell.angle_gamma   90.00
#
_symmetry.space_group_name_H-M   'P 1'
#
loop_
_entity.id
_entity.type
_entity.pdbx_description
1 polymer ?
#
loop_
_entity_poly.entity_id
_entity_poly.type
_entity_poly.pdbx_seq_one_letter_code
_entity_poly.pdbx_strand_id
1 'polypeptide(L)' 'MKKDIHPNVYQITVTCASCGTEFSTHSTKKEIKVDTCSNCHPFYTGRQR' A
#
# COMPACT_ATOMS: atom_id res chain seq x y z
N MET A 1 -5.45 16.44 -12.31
CA MET A 1 -5.30 17.56 -11.35
C MET A 1 -5.96 18.83 -11.89
N LYS A 2 -7.29 18.83 -12.04
CA LYS A 2 -8.06 20.08 -12.17
C LYS A 2 -8.40 20.56 -10.77
N LYS A 3 -8.21 21.86 -10.49
CA LYS A 3 -8.64 22.49 -9.22
C LYS A 3 -10.15 22.21 -9.03
N ASP A 4 -10.53 21.83 -7.80
CA ASP A 4 -11.91 21.59 -7.31
C ASP A 4 -12.61 20.25 -7.59
N ILE A 5 -12.07 19.35 -8.43
CA ILE A 5 -12.70 18.02 -8.66
C ILE A 5 -11.82 16.83 -8.26
N HIS A 6 -10.58 17.06 -7.80
CA HIS A 6 -9.68 15.98 -7.39
C HIS A 6 -9.52 15.98 -5.87
N PRO A 7 -9.70 14.83 -5.21
CA PRO A 7 -9.48 14.70 -3.78
C PRO A 7 -7.99 14.89 -3.44
N ASN A 8 -7.72 15.45 -2.25
CA ASN A 8 -6.36 15.69 -1.79
C ASN A 8 -5.58 14.38 -1.70
N VAL A 9 -4.49 14.29 -2.45
CA VAL A 9 -3.60 13.14 -2.47
C VAL A 9 -2.41 13.43 -1.58
N TYR A 10 -2.14 12.55 -0.63
CA TYR A 10 -1.02 12.63 0.31
C TYR A 10 -0.03 11.53 -0.02
N GLN A 11 1.26 11.83 0.13
CA GLN A 11 2.29 10.79 0.12
C GLN A 11 2.28 10.11 1.47
N ILE A 12 1.92 8.83 1.49
CA ILE A 12 1.79 8.04 2.70
C ILE A 12 2.72 6.83 2.64
N THR A 13 3.23 6.45 3.80
CA THR A 13 3.92 5.19 4.01
C THR A 13 2.89 4.11 4.34
N VAL A 14 2.80 3.11 3.46
CA VAL A 14 1.96 1.93 3.67
C VAL A 14 2.81 0.87 4.35
N THR A 15 2.41 0.46 5.56
CA THR A 15 3.13 -0.56 6.32
C THR A 15 2.44 -1.91 6.15
N CYS A 16 3.20 -2.94 5.75
CA CYS A 16 2.73 -4.32 5.75
C CYS A 16 2.74 -4.92 7.16
N ALA A 17 1.62 -5.46 7.63
CA ALA A 17 1.52 -6.11 8.94
C ALA A 17 2.27 -7.45 9.02
N SER A 18 2.30 -8.24 7.93
CA SER A 18 2.94 -9.56 7.91
C SER A 18 4.44 -9.55 7.62
N CYS A 19 4.95 -8.45 7.04
CA CYS A 19 6.29 -8.36 6.45
C CYS A 19 7.16 -7.26 7.05
N GLY A 20 6.54 -6.25 7.69
CA GLY A 20 7.21 -5.02 8.09
C GLY A 20 7.67 -4.13 6.93
N THR A 21 7.44 -4.52 5.67
CA THR A 21 7.84 -3.72 4.50
C THR A 21 7.01 -2.46 4.39
N GLU A 22 7.69 -1.33 4.23
CA GLU A 22 7.13 0.00 4.08
C GLU A 22 7.21 0.45 2.62
N PHE A 23 6.09 0.83 1.99
CA PHE A 23 6.10 1.35 0.62
C PHE A 23 5.45 2.73 0.57
N SER A 24 6.14 3.70 -0.04
CA SER A 24 5.61 5.05 -0.23
C SER A 24 4.60 5.07 -1.38
N THR A 25 3.34 5.36 -1.08
CA THR A 25 2.25 5.42 -2.08
C THR A 25 1.50 6.74 -1.96
N HIS A 26 0.99 7.25 -3.08
CA HIS A 26 0.08 8.39 -3.08
C HIS A 26 -1.35 7.92 -2.81
N SER A 27 -1.98 8.40 -1.73
CA SER A 27 -3.34 8.02 -1.38
C SER A 27 -4.12 9.21 -0.83
N THR A 28 -5.44 9.15 -0.95
CA THR A 28 -6.35 10.14 -0.37
C THR A 28 -6.58 9.96 1.13
N LYS A 29 -6.15 8.82 1.70
CA LYS A 29 -6.18 8.52 3.13
C LYS A 29 -4.77 8.67 3.72
N LYS A 30 -4.69 9.08 5.00
CA LYS A 30 -3.43 9.43 5.68
C LYS A 30 -2.60 8.22 6.15
N GLU A 31 -3.24 7.10 6.46
CA GLU A 31 -2.55 5.86 6.85
C GLU A 31 -3.24 4.68 6.18
N ILE A 32 -2.44 3.74 5.68
CA ILE A 32 -2.92 2.47 5.16
C ILE A 32 -2.05 1.37 5.77
N LYS A 33 -2.72 0.43 6.43
CA LYS A 33 -2.11 -0.82 6.89
C LYS A 33 -2.58 -1.92 5.96
N VAL A 34 -1.64 -2.68 5.42
CA VAL A 34 -1.92 -3.79 4.49
C VAL A 34 -1.55 -5.10 5.14
N ASP A 35 -2.44 -6.08 5.12
CA ASP A 35 -2.22 -7.39 5.74
C ASP A 35 -1.25 -8.29 4.97
N THR A 36 -1.17 -8.14 3.64
CA THR A 36 -0.31 -8.99 2.82
C THR A 36 0.23 -8.18 1.64
N CYS A 37 1.54 -7.97 1.57
CA CYS A 37 2.17 -7.28 0.44
C CYS A 37 2.64 -8.27 -0.64
N SER A 38 3.08 -7.75 -1.78
CA SER A 38 3.63 -8.57 -2.88
C SER A 38 4.80 -9.45 -2.46
N ASN A 39 5.51 -9.09 -1.39
CA ASN A 39 6.61 -9.89 -0.86
C ASN A 39 6.15 -11.07 0.00
N CYS A 40 4.92 -11.02 0.53
CA CYS A 40 4.38 -12.07 1.41
C CYS A 40 3.18 -12.81 0.81
N HIS A 41 2.56 -12.31 -0.25
CA HIS A 41 1.41 -13.01 -0.83
C HIS A 41 1.89 -14.35 -1.41
N PRO A 42 1.24 -15.49 -1.06
CA PRO A 42 1.64 -16.83 -1.51
C PRO A 42 1.79 -16.95 -3.03
N PHE A 43 0.99 -16.16 -3.75
CA PHE A 43 1.05 -16.03 -5.21
C PHE A 43 2.40 -15.52 -5.74
N TYR A 44 3.03 -14.54 -5.09
CA TYR A 44 4.30 -13.96 -5.54
C TYR A 44 5.52 -14.73 -5.03
N THR A 45 5.42 -15.37 -3.88
CA THR A 45 6.52 -16.18 -3.30
C THR A 45 6.62 -17.56 -3.93
N GLY A 46 5.70 -17.93 -4.82
CA GLY A 46 5.74 -19.19 -5.58
C GLY A 46 5.62 -20.44 -4.70
N ARG A 47 5.26 -20.30 -3.42
CA ARG A 47 5.04 -21.41 -2.52
C ARG A 47 3.63 -21.96 -2.74
N GLN A 48 3.45 -22.60 -3.87
CA GLN A 48 2.25 -23.37 -4.19
C GLN A 48 2.29 -24.70 -3.42
N ARG A 49 1.34 -24.86 -2.51
CA ARG A 49 0.55 -26.08 -2.37
C ARG A 49 -0.91 -25.65 -2.37
#